data_AF-A0A7J4UTL4-F1
#
_entry.id   AF-A0A7J4UTL4-F1
#
_cell.length_a   1.000
_cell.length_b   1.000
_cell.length_c   1.000
_cell.angle_alpha   90.00
_cell.angle_beta   90.00
_cell.angle_gamma   90.00
#
_symmetry.space_group_name_H-M   'P 1'
#
loop_
_entity.id
_entity.type
_entity.pdbx_description
1 polymer ?
#
loop_
_entity_poly.entity_id
_entity_poly.type
_entity_poly.pdbx_seq_one_letter_code
_entity_poly.pdbx_strand_id
1 'polypeptide(L)' 'MDILLTNDDGIKGHGIWALYHSLSNFADVTIVAPKSDMSGIGRMT' A
#
# COMPACT_ATOMS: atom_id res chain seq x y z
N MET A 1 13.70 -9.76 -5.23
CA MET A 1 12.65 -9.06 -5.99
C MET A 1 12.14 -7.99 -5.07
N ASP A 2 12.12 -6.74 -5.52
CA ASP A 2 11.81 -5.61 -4.67
C ASP A 2 10.49 -5.01 -5.13
N ILE A 3 9.55 -4.85 -4.21
CA ILE A 3 8.18 -4.42 -4.48
C ILE A 3 7.88 -3.16 -3.66
N LEU A 4 7.44 -2.10 -4.36
CA LEU A 4 6.79 -0.95 -3.73
C LEU A 4 5.29 -1.18 -3.70
N LEU A 5 4.70 -1.24 -2.51
CA LEU A 5 3.27 -1.42 -2.29
C LEU A 5 2.62 -0.12 -1.81
N THR A 6 1.54 0.29 -2.47
CA THR A 6 0.79 1.52 -2.19
C THR A 6 -0.71 1.30 -2.35
N ASN A 7 -1.52 2.19 -1.79
CA ASN A 7 -2.98 2.26 -1.97
C ASN A 7 -3.47 3.70 -1.73
N ASP A 8 -4.74 3.95 -2.03
CA ASP A 8 -5.45 5.20 -1.75
C ASP A 8 -6.23 5.16 -0.42
N ASP A 9 -6.68 4.01 0.08
CA ASP A 9 -7.36 3.92 1.40
C ASP A 9 -6.46 4.31 2.59
N GLY A 10 -5.15 4.40 2.36
CA GLY A 10 -4.15 4.80 3.34
C GLY A 10 -3.51 3.67 4.14
N ILE A 11 -2.46 4.02 4.91
CA ILE A 11 -1.55 3.09 5.60
C ILE A 11 -2.21 2.23 6.68
N LYS A 12 -3.40 2.63 7.15
CA LYS A 12 -4.17 1.87 8.15
C LYS A 12 -5.21 0.93 7.52
N GLY A 13 -5.35 0.93 6.19
CA GLY A 13 -6.30 0.07 5.49
C GLY A 13 -5.93 -1.41 5.66
N HIS A 14 -6.91 -2.28 5.92
CA HIS A 14 -6.66 -3.70 6.12
C HIS A 14 -6.12 -4.39 4.84
N GLY A 15 -6.54 -3.92 3.66
CA GLY A 15 -6.19 -4.51 2.37
C GLY A 15 -4.69 -4.45 2.06
N ILE A 16 -4.06 -3.29 2.29
CA ILE A 16 -2.62 -3.13 2.01
C ILE A 16 -1.77 -4.03 2.91
N TRP A 17 -2.17 -4.21 4.17
CA TRP A 17 -1.49 -5.14 5.06
C TRP A 17 -1.72 -6.59 4.64
N ALA A 18 -2.94 -7.00 4.27
CA ALA A 18 -3.18 -8.35 3.78
C ALA A 18 -2.30 -8.70 2.56
N LEU A 19 -2.15 -7.76 1.62
CA LEU A 19 -1.24 -7.91 0.48
C LEU A 19 0.23 -7.99 0.91
N TYR A 20 0.66 -7.11 1.82
CA TYR A 20 2.02 -7.13 2.35
C TYR A 20 2.38 -8.50 2.93
N HIS A 21 1.52 -9.09 3.77
CA HIS A 21 1.79 -10.39 4.40
C HIS A 21 1.89 -11.53 3.38
N SER A 22 1.14 -11.46 2.28
CA SER A 22 1.22 -12.44 1.20
C SER A 22 2.50 -12.29 0.38
N LEU A 23 2.83 -11.07 -0.03
CA LEU A 23 3.97 -10.75 -0.89
C LEU A 23 5.32 -10.91 -0.17
N SER A 24 5.37 -10.60 1.13
CA SER A 24 6.59 -10.68 1.93
C SER A 24 7.11 -12.11 2.11
N ASN A 25 6.35 -13.13 1.71
CA ASN A 25 6.80 -14.51 1.74
C ASN A 25 7.85 -14.83 0.65
N PHE A 26 7.96 -13.98 -0.39
CA PHE A 26 8.84 -14.24 -1.54
C PHE A 26 9.50 -13.00 -2.15
N ALA A 27 9.23 -11.80 -1.62
CA ALA A 27 9.80 -10.55 -2.10
C ALA A 27 10.13 -9.61 -0.93
N ASP A 28 11.06 -8.69 -1.14
CA ASP A 28 11.29 -7.57 -0.23
C ASP A 28 10.27 -6.48 -0.55
N VAL A 29 9.42 -6.13 0.43
CA VAL A 29 8.27 -5.26 0.22
C VAL A 29 8.42 -3.99 1.05
N THR A 30 8.43 -2.85 0.37
CA THR A 30 8.36 -1.53 0.98
C THR A 30 6.96 -0.96 0.82
N ILE A 31 6.31 -0.55 1.91
CA ILE A 31 5.01 0.10 1.86
C ILE A 31 5.18 1.62 1.87
N VAL A 32 4.54 2.30 0.92
CA VAL A 32 4.37 3.76 0.93
C VAL A 32 2.91 4.07 0.63
N ALA A 33 2.16 4.52 1.62
CA ALA A 33 0.74 4.85 1.49
C ALA A 33 0.40 6.16 2.21
N PRO A 34 -0.69 6.86 1.81
CA PRO A 34 -1.18 8.05 2.49
C PRO A 34 -1.45 7.82 3.98
N LYS A 35 -1.28 8.86 4.80
CA LYS A 35 -1.60 8.80 6.24
C LYS A 35 -3.10 8.63 6.51
N SER A 36 -3.95 9.10 5.60
CA SER A 36 -5.41 9.09 5.67
C SER A 36 -5.99 8.58 4.36
N ASP A 37 -7.27 8.25 4.36
CA ASP A 37 -8.03 7.88 3.15
C ASP A 37 -7.95 8.98 2.09
N MET A 38 -7.62 8.58 0.88
CA MET A 38 -7.45 9.38 -0.33
C MET A 38 -8.25 8.78 -1.51
N SER A 39 -9.25 7.96 -1.22
CA SER A 39 -10.06 7.32 -2.26
C SER A 39 -10.84 8.35 -3.09
N GLY A 40 -10.80 8.20 -4.41
CA GLY A 40 -11.55 9.05 -5.35
C GLY A 40 -10.99 10.46 -5.58
N ILE A 41 -9.83 10.80 -5.02
CA ILE A 41 -9.25 12.15 -5.17
C ILE A 41 -8.64 12.43 -6.55
N GLY A 42 -8.49 11.40 -7.38
CA GLY A 42 -7.82 11.50 -8.68
C GLY A 42 -6.31 11.70 -8.57
N ARG A 43 -5.70 12.32 -9.60
CA ARG A 43 -4.27 12.61 -9.61
C ARG A 43 -4.04 14.05 -9.12
N MET A 44 -3.63 14.18 -7.87
CA MET A 44 -3.12 15.43 -7.31
C MET A 44 -1.59 15.38 -7.31
N THR A 45 -0.95 16.44 -7.82
CA THR A 45 0.52 16.58 -7.90
C THR A 45 1.03 17.57 -6.87
#